data_AF-A0A952GL91-F1
#
_entry.id   AF-A0A952GL91-F1
#
_cell.length_a   1.000
_cell.length_b   1.000
_cell.length_c   1.000
_cell.angle_alpha   90.00
_cell.angle_beta   90.00
_cell.angle_gamma   90.00
#
_symmetry.space_group_name_H-M   'P 1'
#
loop_
_entity.id
_entity.type
_entity.pdbx_description
1 polymer ?
#
loop_
_entity_poly.entity_id
_entity_poly.type
_entity_poly.pdbx_seq_one_letter_code
_entity_poly.pdbx_strand_id
1 'polypeptide(L)' 'MSTPSTEKRVRMGVVGTGCWAEVVHAHGAAAHPGVDLVGVWGRDPAKAEA' A
#
# COMPACT_ATOMS: atom_id res chain seq x y z
N MET A 1 -6.43 -11.74 -23.23
CA MET A 1 -6.78 -11.45 -21.82
C MET A 1 -5.83 -12.25 -20.96
N SER A 2 -4.75 -11.64 -20.47
CA SER A 2 -3.79 -12.33 -19.61
C SER A 2 -4.43 -12.53 -18.24
N THR A 3 -4.62 -13.80 -17.88
CA THR A 3 -5.02 -14.24 -16.55
C THR A 3 -4.10 -13.62 -15.50
N PRO A 4 -4.59 -12.99 -14.41
CA PRO A 4 -3.68 -12.60 -13.34
C PRO A 4 -3.07 -13.87 -12.75
N SER A 5 -1.76 -14.00 -12.90
CA SER A 5 -0.97 -15.09 -12.34
C SER A 5 -1.21 -15.17 -10.84
N THR A 6 -1.46 -16.37 -10.33
CA THR A 6 -1.43 -16.70 -8.89
C THR A 6 0.01 -16.67 -8.35
N GLU A 7 0.78 -15.64 -8.67
CA GLU A 7 2.10 -15.43 -8.12
C GLU A 7 1.98 -14.81 -6.72
N LYS A 8 2.87 -15.25 -5.83
CA LYS A 8 2.94 -14.76 -4.45
C LYS A 8 3.14 -13.25 -4.46
N ARG A 9 2.13 -12.50 -4.04
CA ARG A 9 2.19 -11.04 -3.95
C ARG A 9 3.03 -10.59 -2.78
N VAL A 10 3.74 -9.48 -2.96
CA VAL A 10 4.51 -8.86 -1.90
C VAL A 10 3.55 -8.13 -0.96
N ARG A 11 3.59 -8.48 0.34
CA ARG A 11 2.82 -7.79 1.38
C ARG A 11 3.61 -6.57 1.85
N MET A 12 3.10 -5.39 1.59
CA MET A 12 3.77 -4.13 1.90
C MET A 12 3.00 -3.35 2.96
N GLY A 13 3.71 -2.79 3.94
CA GLY A 13 3.17 -1.80 4.88
C GLY A 13 3.86 -0.45 4.69
N VAL A 14 3.15 0.64 4.96
CA VAL A 14 3.71 2.01 4.91
C VAL A 14 3.84 2.56 6.33
N VAL A 15 5.03 3.07 6.65
CA VAL A 15 5.34 3.66 7.96
C VAL A 15 5.44 5.18 7.79
N GLY A 16 4.56 5.91 8.47
CA GLY A 16 4.39 7.34 8.32
C GLY A 16 3.15 7.70 7.49
N THR A 17 2.63 8.91 7.73
CA THR A 17 1.38 9.42 7.14
C THR A 17 1.59 10.84 6.57
N GLY A 18 2.75 11.08 5.96
CA GLY A 18 3.06 12.32 5.26
C GLY A 18 2.66 12.27 3.79
N CYS A 19 2.79 13.38 3.06
CA CYS A 19 2.41 13.49 1.64
C CYS A 19 2.93 12.32 0.79
N TRP A 20 4.20 11.92 0.95
CA TRP A 20 4.79 10.80 0.21
C TRP A 20 4.21 9.43 0.56
N ALA A 21 3.80 9.23 1.82
CA ALA A 21 3.13 8.00 2.23
C ALA A 21 1.83 7.81 1.45
N GLU A 22 1.07 8.89 1.29
CA GLU A 22 -0.22 8.90 0.58
C GLU A 22 -0.03 8.85 -0.95
N VAL A 23 0.62 9.86 -1.53
CA VAL A 23 0.59 10.09 -2.99
C VAL A 23 1.56 9.20 -3.77
N VAL A 24 2.52 8.58 -3.10
CA VAL A 24 3.55 7.73 -3.74
C VAL A 24 3.52 6.32 -3.21
N HIS A 25 3.78 6.10 -1.91
CA HIS A 25 4.00 4.75 -1.39
C HIS A 25 2.71 3.93 -1.33
N ALA A 26 1.68 4.42 -0.65
CA ALA A 26 0.40 3.73 -0.53
C ALA A 26 -0.30 3.65 -1.90
N HIS A 27 -0.35 4.77 -2.62
CA HIS A 27 -0.97 4.80 -3.96
C HIS A 27 -0.27 3.86 -4.95
N GLY A 28 1.07 3.86 -4.99
CA GLY A 28 1.84 2.97 -5.84
C GLY A 28 1.67 1.49 -5.47
N ALA A 29 1.68 1.16 -4.17
CA ALA A 29 1.46 -0.19 -3.69
C ALA A 29 0.05 -0.69 -4.02
N ALA A 30 -0.98 0.16 -3.88
CA ALA A 30 -2.37 -0.19 -4.20
C ALA A 30 -2.61 -0.38 -5.71
N ALA A 31 -1.88 0.34 -6.56
CA ALA A 31 -2.01 0.25 -8.01
C ALA A 31 -1.23 -0.93 -8.64
N HIS A 32 -0.22 -1.47 -7.95
CA HIS A 32 0.69 -2.44 -8.53
C HIS A 32 0.13 -3.88 -8.45
N PRO A 33 0.02 -4.62 -9.57
CA PRO A 33 -0.67 -5.92 -9.60
C PRO A 33 0.03 -7.04 -8.80
N GLY A 34 1.31 -6.85 -8.46
CA GLY A 34 2.11 -7.80 -7.67
C GLY A 34 2.27 -7.47 -6.19
N VAL A 35 1.59 -6.42 -5.69
CA VAL A 35 1.72 -5.95 -4.31
C VAL A 35 0.34 -5.90 -3.65
N ASP A 36 0.30 -6.32 -2.39
CA ASP A 36 -0.85 -6.09 -1.51
C ASP A 36 -0.42 -5.10 -0.41
N LEU A 37 -1.07 -3.93 -0.36
CA LEU A 37 -0.92 -2.99 0.75
C LEU A 37 -1.70 -3.56 1.96
N VAL A 38 -0.98 -3.92 3.03
CA VAL A 38 -1.56 -4.63 4.18
C VAL A 38 -1.67 -3.80 5.45
N GLY A 39 -1.21 -2.54 5.42
CA GLY A 39 -1.38 -1.63 6.55
C GLY A 39 -0.60 -0.33 6.40
N VAL A 40 -1.10 0.69 7.09
CA VAL A 40 -0.43 1.98 7.28
C VAL A 40 -0.26 2.20 8.78
N TRP A 41 0.91 2.64 9.20
CA TRP A 41 1.19 2.98 10.60
C TRP A 41 1.59 4.44 10.73
N GLY A 42 1.03 5.14 11.71
CA GLY A 42 1.33 6.53 12.00
C GLY A 42 1.04 6.88 13.45
N ARG A 43 1.52 8.06 13.88
CA ARG A 43 1.25 8.60 15.22
C ARG A 43 -0.16 9.17 15.37
N ASP A 44 -0.79 9.49 14.24
CA ASP A 44 -2.15 10.02 14.16
C ASP A 44 -3.05 8.89 13.63
N PRO A 45 -3.90 8.29 14.48
CA PRO A 45 -4.77 7.18 14.08
C PRO A 45 -5.70 7.56 12.92
N ALA A 46 -6.24 8.78 12.93
CA ALA A 46 -7.15 9.24 11.88
C ALA A 46 -6.44 9.28 10.52
N LYS A 47 -5.14 9.58 10.49
CA LYS A 47 -4.33 9.54 9.26
C LYS A 47 -3.88 8.14 8.86
N ALA A 48 -3.79 7.21 9.81
CA ALA A 48 -3.42 5.83 9.52
C ALA A 48 -4.60 4.98 9.04
N GLU A 49 -5.83 5.40 9.34
CA GLU A 49 -7.08 4.73 8.97
C GLU A 49 -7.81 5.34 7.76
N ALA A 50 -7.34 6.48 7.26
CA ALA A 50 -7.88 7.18 6.09
C ALA A 50 -7.66 6.39 4.78
#